data_AF-A0AAW5QWI9-F1
#
_entry.id   AF-A0AAW5QWI9-F1
#
_cell.length_a   1.000
_cell.length_b   1.000
_cell.length_c   1.000
_cell.angle_alpha   90.00
_cell.angle_beta   90.00
_cell.angle_gamma   90.00
#
_symmetry.space_group_name_H-M   'P 1'
#
loop_
_entity.id
_entity.type
_entity.pdbx_description
1 polymer ?
#
loop_
_entity_poly.entity_id
_entity_poly.type
_entity_poly.pdbx_seq_one_letter_code
_entity_poly.pdbx_strand_id
1 'polypeptide(L)'
;MKQIAMAFVISLAAAPAMADEPGGRITGTIGDRPVTVEIWRAQSDAYGDAERGGVSIYTRHIDPDDGFGRLSLGFEGTFTNPFNIELSIAGVGTDPKPHVNGYWEADQEDLTLRIARSEVRGDLLAIRGTVSGELLFQPQGDRAAPASALSDSLSVTLDFDARLEMD
;
A
#
# COMPACT_ATOMS: atom_id res chain seq x y z
N MET A 1 -59.01 -8.80 -40.58
CA MET A 1 -58.38 -7.87 -39.62
C MET A 1 -56.88 -8.16 -39.59
N LYS A 2 -56.03 -7.17 -39.89
CA LYS A 2 -54.56 -7.35 -39.95
C LYS A 2 -53.97 -7.14 -38.55
N GLN A 3 -53.29 -8.16 -38.01
CA GLN A 3 -52.53 -8.03 -36.76
C GLN A 3 -51.18 -7.38 -37.06
N ILE A 4 -50.88 -6.28 -36.39
CA ILE A 4 -49.58 -5.61 -36.42
C ILE A 4 -48.81 -6.12 -35.20
N ALA A 5 -47.77 -6.91 -35.43
CA ALA A 5 -46.84 -7.35 -34.40
C ALA A 5 -45.84 -6.22 -34.12
N MET A 6 -45.88 -5.67 -32.92
CA MET A 6 -44.95 -4.65 -32.44
C MET A 6 -43.72 -5.37 -31.87
N ALA A 7 -42.56 -5.25 -32.53
CA ALA A 7 -41.30 -5.78 -32.01
C ALA A 7 -40.73 -4.81 -30.96
N PHE A 8 -40.59 -5.29 -29.73
CA PHE A 8 -39.98 -4.54 -28.63
C PHE A 8 -38.47 -4.78 -28.65
N VAL A 9 -37.70 -3.82 -29.19
CA VAL A 9 -36.24 -3.83 -29.14
C VAL A 9 -35.83 -3.36 -27.74
N ILE A 10 -35.30 -4.29 -26.93
CA ILE A 10 -34.70 -3.96 -25.64
C ILE A 10 -33.27 -3.50 -25.91
N SER A 11 -33.05 -2.19 -25.87
CA SER A 11 -31.71 -1.60 -25.86
C SER A 11 -31.06 -1.89 -24.50
N LEU A 12 -30.08 -2.79 -24.45
CA LEU A 12 -29.21 -2.93 -23.28
C LEU A 12 -28.41 -1.63 -23.11
N ALA A 13 -28.77 -0.80 -22.13
CA ALA A 13 -27.95 0.33 -21.73
C ALA A 13 -26.65 -0.21 -21.14
N ALA A 14 -25.51 0.03 -21.81
CA ALA A 14 -24.20 -0.19 -21.23
C ALA A 14 -24.10 0.66 -19.95
N ALA A 15 -23.87 0.02 -18.80
CA ALA A 15 -23.59 0.75 -17.58
C ALA A 15 -22.32 1.60 -17.79
N PRO A 16 -22.28 2.86 -17.33
CA PRO A 16 -21.08 3.66 -17.39
C PRO A 16 -19.97 2.92 -16.62
N ALA A 17 -18.81 2.75 -17.26
CA ALA A 17 -17.62 2.32 -16.57
C ALA A 17 -17.37 3.36 -15.45
N MET A 18 -17.52 2.95 -14.20
CA MET A 18 -17.08 3.78 -13.09
C MET A 18 -15.60 4.08 -13.32
N ALA A 19 -15.25 5.36 -13.37
CA ALA A 19 -13.86 5.78 -13.43
C ALA A 19 -13.12 5.13 -12.25
N ASP A 20 -11.97 4.49 -12.51
CA ASP A 20 -11.07 4.06 -11.44
C ASP A 20 -10.78 5.32 -10.58
N GLU A 21 -11.14 5.32 -9.30
CA GLU A 21 -10.82 6.42 -8.39
C GLU A 21 -9.49 6.14 -7.67
N PRO A 22 -8.66 7.17 -7.39
CA PRO A 22 -7.45 7.01 -6.59
C PRO A 22 -7.74 6.42 -5.20
N GLY A 23 -6.85 5.55 -4.75
CA GLY A 23 -6.95 4.84 -3.47
C GLY A 23 -6.74 3.34 -3.65
N GLY A 24 -7.40 2.54 -2.81
CA GLY A 24 -7.24 1.09 -2.79
C GLY A 24 -6.95 0.59 -1.38
N ARG A 25 -6.39 -0.61 -1.28
CA ARG A 25 -6.28 -1.29 0.01
C ARG A 25 -5.01 -2.11 0.12
N ILE A 26 -4.53 -2.22 1.36
CA ILE A 26 -3.48 -3.16 1.75
C ILE A 26 -4.09 -4.20 2.69
N THR A 27 -3.77 -5.46 2.45
CA THR A 27 -4.20 -6.60 3.28
C THR A 27 -3.03 -7.54 3.52
N GLY A 28 -2.99 -8.23 4.65
CA GLY A 28 -1.95 -9.22 4.91
C GLY A 28 -1.68 -9.37 6.39
N THR A 29 -0.42 -9.54 6.77
CA THR A 29 0.02 -9.70 8.15
C THR A 29 1.17 -8.78 8.52
N ILE A 30 1.14 -8.29 9.75
CA ILE A 30 2.23 -7.59 10.43
C ILE A 30 2.50 -8.33 11.76
N GLY A 31 3.65 -8.96 11.89
CA GLY A 31 3.88 -10.05 12.83
C GLY A 31 2.84 -11.16 12.62
N ASP A 32 2.24 -11.62 13.70
CA ASP A 32 1.16 -12.63 13.67
C ASP A 32 -0.24 -12.01 13.45
N ARG A 33 -0.32 -10.70 13.18
CA ARG A 33 -1.61 -9.98 13.16
C ARG A 33 -2.10 -9.73 11.74
N PRO A 34 -3.33 -10.15 11.40
CA PRO A 34 -3.92 -9.79 10.12
C PRO A 34 -4.29 -8.31 10.09
N VAL A 35 -4.03 -7.64 8.97
CA VAL A 35 -4.37 -6.24 8.77
C VAL A 35 -5.15 -6.03 7.47
N THR A 36 -6.01 -5.03 7.48
CA THR A 36 -6.73 -4.53 6.30
C THR A 36 -6.86 -3.02 6.46
N VAL A 37 -6.18 -2.27 5.61
CA VAL A 37 -6.09 -0.81 5.72
C VAL A 37 -6.27 -0.14 4.37
N GLU A 38 -7.01 0.96 4.36
CA GLU A 38 -7.26 1.75 3.15
C GLU A 38 -6.05 2.65 2.81
N ILE A 39 -5.74 2.72 1.52
CA ILE A 39 -4.70 3.60 0.98
C ILE A 39 -5.17 5.04 1.06
N TRP A 40 -4.31 5.91 1.59
CA TRP A 40 -4.60 7.31 1.74
C TRP A 40 -4.28 8.09 0.46
N ARG A 41 -5.28 8.17 -0.42
CA ARG A 41 -5.15 8.81 -1.74
C ARG A 41 -4.53 10.22 -1.76
N ALA A 42 -4.64 11.00 -0.68
CA ALA A 42 -4.13 12.38 -0.64
C ALA A 42 -2.63 12.47 -0.29
N GLN A 43 -1.98 11.33 -0.05
CA GLN A 43 -0.55 11.23 0.22
C GLN A 43 0.12 10.16 -0.65
N SER A 44 -0.64 9.45 -1.47
CA SER A 44 -0.13 8.36 -2.29
C SER A 44 -0.18 8.76 -3.75
N ASP A 45 0.93 8.58 -4.44
CA ASP A 45 1.17 9.02 -5.80
C ASP A 45 2.12 8.06 -6.53
N ALA A 46 2.22 8.28 -7.83
CA ALA A 46 3.23 7.70 -8.67
C ALA A 46 3.75 8.76 -9.63
N TYR A 47 4.98 8.59 -10.12
CA TYR A 47 5.54 9.45 -11.15
C TYR A 47 6.33 8.62 -12.15
N GLY A 48 6.62 9.24 -13.29
CA GLY A 48 7.52 8.70 -14.31
C GLY A 48 6.81 8.13 -15.53
N ASP A 49 7.51 7.24 -16.23
CA ASP A 49 7.10 6.74 -17.55
C ASP A 49 7.35 5.23 -17.71
N ALA A 50 7.33 4.76 -18.96
CA ALA A 50 7.52 3.35 -19.29
C ALA A 50 8.92 2.81 -18.95
N GLU A 51 9.93 3.67 -18.83
CA GLU A 51 11.33 3.29 -18.59
C GLU A 51 11.74 3.50 -17.14
N ARG A 52 11.19 4.50 -16.44
CA ARG A 52 11.50 4.75 -15.04
C ARG A 52 10.41 5.54 -14.34
N GLY A 53 10.15 5.18 -13.08
CA GLY A 53 9.24 5.91 -12.21
C GLY A 53 9.45 5.58 -10.75
N GLY A 54 8.52 6.06 -9.94
CA GLY A 54 8.44 5.78 -8.52
C GLY A 54 6.99 5.65 -8.08
N VAL A 55 6.79 4.93 -6.98
CA VAL A 55 5.49 4.72 -6.34
C VAL A 55 5.64 5.01 -4.86
N SER A 56 4.72 5.83 -4.33
CA SER A 56 4.58 6.07 -2.90
C SER A 56 3.17 5.68 -2.45
N ILE A 57 3.07 4.68 -1.57
CA ILE A 57 1.80 4.24 -1.00
C ILE A 57 1.80 4.53 0.49
N TYR A 58 0.92 5.44 0.91
CA TYR A 58 0.63 5.72 2.31
C TYR A 58 -0.74 5.20 2.69
N THR A 59 -0.89 4.86 3.96
CA THR A 59 -2.16 4.40 4.53
C THR A 59 -2.69 5.39 5.55
N ARG A 60 -3.99 5.28 5.86
CA ARG A 60 -4.51 5.82 7.13
C ARG A 60 -3.95 4.98 8.29
N HIS A 61 -4.23 5.40 9.54
CA HIS A 61 -3.81 4.60 10.70
C HIS A 61 -4.37 3.18 10.57
N ILE A 62 -3.51 2.18 10.72
CA ILE A 62 -3.86 0.77 10.63
C ILE A 62 -4.81 0.43 11.78
N ASP A 63 -4.31 0.52 13.01
CA ASP A 63 -5.10 0.48 14.23
C ASP A 63 -4.22 0.93 15.42
N PRO A 64 -4.50 2.08 16.05
CA PRO A 64 -3.71 2.54 17.19
C PRO A 64 -3.80 1.61 18.41
N ASP A 65 -4.89 0.86 18.57
CA ASP A 65 -5.06 -0.07 19.69
C ASP A 65 -4.10 -1.27 19.56
N ASP A 66 -3.67 -1.58 18.34
CA ASP A 66 -2.65 -2.58 18.02
C ASP A 66 -1.22 -2.01 18.07
N GLY A 67 -1.06 -0.73 18.34
CA GLY A 67 0.25 -0.08 18.39
C GLY A 67 0.89 0.13 17.02
N PHE A 68 0.10 -0.01 15.95
CA PHE A 68 0.51 0.35 14.59
C PHE A 68 -0.15 1.65 14.12
N GLY A 69 0.68 2.56 13.67
CA GLY A 69 0.29 3.85 13.13
C GLY A 69 0.05 3.76 11.63
N ARG A 70 0.73 4.62 10.89
CA ARG A 70 0.70 4.65 9.42
C ARG A 70 1.75 3.71 8.86
N LEU A 71 1.39 3.08 7.75
CA LEU A 71 2.32 2.40 6.86
C LEU A 71 2.65 3.31 5.67
N SER A 72 3.93 3.30 5.27
CA SER A 72 4.42 3.82 3.99
C SER A 72 5.20 2.75 3.24
N LEU A 73 4.89 2.53 1.97
CA LEU A 73 5.64 1.69 1.04
C LEU A 73 6.10 2.55 -0.13
N GLY A 74 7.42 2.62 -0.35
CA GLY A 74 8.04 3.29 -1.47
C GLY A 74 8.84 2.31 -2.33
N PHE A 75 8.87 2.53 -3.64
CA PHE A 75 9.87 1.89 -4.51
C PHE A 75 10.05 2.68 -5.80
N GLU A 76 11.25 2.59 -6.37
CA GLU A 76 11.59 3.16 -7.68
C GLU A 76 11.81 2.08 -8.74
N GLY A 77 11.96 2.51 -9.98
CA GLY A 77 12.43 1.67 -11.07
C GLY A 77 11.38 1.51 -12.16
N THR A 78 11.33 0.33 -12.76
CA THR A 78 10.24 0.03 -13.70
C THR A 78 9.08 -0.56 -12.92
N PHE A 79 7.84 -0.30 -13.34
CA PHE A 79 6.66 -0.90 -12.70
C PHE A 79 6.57 -2.43 -12.86
N THR A 80 7.58 -3.09 -13.42
CA THR A 80 7.72 -4.54 -13.54
C THR A 80 8.99 -5.09 -12.88
N ASN A 81 9.99 -4.25 -12.64
CA ASN A 81 11.24 -4.58 -11.97
C ASN A 81 11.66 -3.40 -11.06
N PRO A 82 11.12 -3.36 -9.83
CA PRO A 82 11.41 -2.30 -8.87
C PRO A 82 12.79 -2.47 -8.21
N PHE A 83 13.35 -1.34 -7.76
CA PHE A 83 14.54 -1.20 -6.94
C PHE A 83 14.34 -0.03 -5.96
N ASN A 84 15.27 0.22 -5.04
CA ASN A 84 15.15 1.21 -3.96
C ASN A 84 13.83 1.08 -3.19
N ILE A 85 13.54 -0.13 -2.72
CA ILE A 85 12.31 -0.44 -1.96
C ILE A 85 12.50 0.04 -0.53
N GLU A 86 11.49 0.67 0.04
CA GLU A 86 11.44 1.06 1.45
C GLU A 86 10.05 0.76 2.01
N LEU A 87 10.00 0.17 3.20
CA LEU A 87 8.76 -0.03 3.94
C LEU A 87 8.94 0.49 5.36
N SER A 88 8.04 1.37 5.79
CA SER A 88 8.00 1.84 7.17
C SER A 88 6.62 1.69 7.80
N ILE A 89 6.58 1.39 9.10
CA ILE A 89 5.37 1.30 9.90
C ILE A 89 5.61 2.08 11.19
N ALA A 90 4.93 3.22 11.33
CA ALA A 90 5.01 4.00 12.56
C ALA A 90 4.48 3.19 13.74
N GLY A 91 5.18 3.22 14.87
CA GLY A 91 4.64 2.73 16.13
C GLY A 91 3.68 3.76 16.74
N VAL A 92 2.59 3.29 17.35
CA VAL A 92 1.82 4.07 18.32
C VAL A 92 2.08 3.42 19.65
N GLY A 93 2.67 4.14 20.62
CA GLY A 93 3.15 3.57 21.88
C GLY A 93 2.06 3.05 22.82
N THR A 94 1.30 2.04 22.40
CA THR A 94 0.17 1.44 23.14
C THR A 94 0.51 0.08 23.76
N ASP A 95 1.65 -0.54 23.39
CA ASP A 95 2.21 -1.71 24.08
C ASP A 95 2.91 -1.25 25.39
N PRO A 96 2.72 -1.91 26.56
CA PRO A 96 3.45 -1.64 27.81
C PRO A 96 5.00 -1.81 27.72
N LYS A 97 5.57 -2.14 26.56
CA LYS A 97 7.01 -2.08 26.32
C LYS A 97 7.51 -0.62 26.23
N PRO A 98 8.72 -0.31 26.72
CA PRO A 98 9.24 1.07 26.86
C PRO A 98 9.61 1.78 25.53
N HIS A 99 9.17 1.28 24.38
CA HIS A 99 9.48 1.83 23.06
C HIS A 99 8.43 2.88 22.68
N VAL A 100 8.44 4.00 23.43
CA VAL A 100 7.33 4.95 23.46
C VAL A 100 7.23 5.84 22.22
N ASN A 101 8.26 5.95 21.38
CA ASN A 101 8.20 6.67 20.09
C ASN A 101 9.23 6.05 19.14
N GLY A 102 8.77 5.42 18.07
CA GLY A 102 9.64 4.77 17.11
C GLY A 102 8.84 4.26 15.94
N TYR A 103 9.54 3.66 14.99
CA TYR A 103 8.95 3.10 13.78
C TYR A 103 9.72 1.86 13.39
N TRP A 104 9.09 1.01 12.59
CA TRP A 104 9.70 -0.18 12.01
C TRP A 104 10.06 0.14 10.58
N GLU A 105 11.28 -0.15 10.15
CA GLU A 105 11.72 0.11 8.77
C GLU A 105 12.48 -1.09 8.19
N ALA A 106 12.44 -1.22 6.87
CA ALA A 106 13.30 -2.07 6.09
C ALA A 106 13.50 -1.47 4.70
N ASP A 107 14.63 -1.80 4.07
CA ASP A 107 14.95 -1.40 2.71
C ASP A 107 15.04 -2.61 1.77
N GLN A 108 15.51 -2.37 0.54
CA GLN A 108 15.58 -3.39 -0.51
C GLN A 108 16.38 -4.64 -0.11
N GLU A 109 17.38 -4.56 0.79
CA GLU A 109 18.17 -5.73 1.16
C GLU A 109 17.35 -6.74 1.99
N ASP A 110 16.38 -6.25 2.76
CA ASP A 110 15.56 -7.04 3.68
C ASP A 110 14.12 -7.26 3.17
N LEU A 111 13.77 -6.65 2.04
CA LEU A 111 12.44 -6.71 1.45
C LEU A 111 12.42 -7.46 0.12
N THR A 112 11.39 -8.26 -0.08
CA THR A 112 11.00 -8.81 -1.38
C THR A 112 9.72 -8.14 -1.86
N LEU A 113 9.80 -7.40 -2.96
CA LEU A 113 8.65 -6.81 -3.65
C LEU A 113 8.37 -7.55 -4.95
N ARG A 114 7.14 -8.04 -5.11
CA ARG A 114 6.67 -8.67 -6.34
C ARG A 114 5.49 -7.89 -6.90
N ILE A 115 5.67 -7.28 -8.07
CA ILE A 115 4.56 -6.68 -8.81
C ILE A 115 3.82 -7.77 -9.59
N ALA A 116 2.53 -7.94 -9.30
CA ALA A 116 1.65 -8.86 -10.01
C ALA A 116 1.06 -8.22 -11.27
N ARG A 117 0.75 -6.93 -11.21
CA ARG A 117 0.21 -6.15 -12.33
C ARG A 117 0.53 -4.68 -12.16
N SER A 118 0.84 -4.01 -13.26
CA SER A 118 0.91 -2.56 -13.37
C SER A 118 0.32 -2.13 -14.71
N GLU A 119 -0.46 -1.06 -14.73
CA GLU A 119 -1.10 -0.52 -15.93
C GLU A 119 -1.39 0.97 -15.74
N VAL A 120 -0.92 1.80 -16.68
CA VAL A 120 -1.28 3.22 -16.72
C VAL A 120 -2.60 3.38 -17.51
N ARG A 121 -3.57 4.08 -16.92
CA ARG A 121 -4.90 4.35 -17.48
C ARG A 121 -5.26 5.82 -17.31
N GLY A 122 -5.05 6.61 -18.36
CA GLY A 122 -5.17 8.07 -18.26
C GLY A 122 -4.14 8.59 -17.25
N ASP A 123 -4.59 9.32 -16.25
CA ASP A 123 -3.74 9.95 -15.22
C ASP A 123 -3.53 9.06 -13.98
N LEU A 124 -3.84 7.76 -14.09
CA LEU A 124 -3.73 6.81 -12.99
C LEU A 124 -2.78 5.64 -13.30
N LEU A 125 -2.01 5.23 -12.30
CA LEU A 125 -1.34 3.95 -12.24
C LEU A 125 -2.19 2.97 -11.43
N ALA A 126 -2.73 1.94 -12.09
CA ALA A 126 -3.31 0.79 -11.40
C ALA A 126 -2.21 -0.25 -11.15
N ILE A 127 -1.91 -0.53 -9.89
CA ILE A 127 -0.82 -1.43 -9.49
C ILE A 127 -1.24 -2.39 -8.40
N ARG A 128 -0.83 -3.65 -8.55
CA ARG A 128 -1.04 -4.72 -7.58
C ARG A 128 0.24 -5.49 -7.35
N GLY A 129 0.55 -5.76 -6.10
CA GLY A 129 1.74 -6.53 -5.74
C GLY A 129 1.71 -7.03 -4.30
N THR A 130 2.81 -7.67 -3.92
CA THR A 130 3.07 -8.18 -2.58
C THR A 130 4.43 -7.70 -2.12
N VAL A 131 4.52 -7.22 -0.88
CA VAL A 131 5.78 -6.95 -0.19
C VAL A 131 5.90 -7.84 1.04
N SER A 132 7.08 -8.43 1.26
CA SER A 132 7.35 -9.27 2.43
C SER A 132 8.80 -9.10 2.90
N GLY A 133 9.03 -9.24 4.20
CA GLY A 133 10.36 -9.14 4.78
C GLY A 133 10.32 -9.00 6.30
N GLU A 134 11.46 -8.61 6.88
CA GLU A 134 11.60 -8.30 8.30
C GLU A 134 11.92 -6.81 8.46
N LEU A 135 11.16 -6.11 9.31
CA LEU A 135 11.44 -4.72 9.65
C LEU A 135 12.19 -4.67 10.97
N LEU A 136 13.11 -3.73 11.09
CA LEU A 136 13.84 -3.47 12.33
C LEU A 136 13.29 -2.24 13.03
N PHE A 137 13.24 -2.28 14.36
CA PHE A 137 12.78 -1.15 15.13
C PHE A 137 13.81 -0.01 15.15
N GLN A 138 13.35 1.19 14.82
CA GLN A 138 14.09 2.44 14.90
C GLN A 138 13.51 3.36 15.98
N PRO A 139 14.35 3.83 16.93
CA PRO A 139 13.91 4.80 17.92
C PRO A 139 13.67 6.17 17.30
N GLN A 140 12.62 6.87 17.75
CA GLN A 140 12.31 8.23 17.34
C GLN A 140 12.45 9.21 18.52
N GLY A 141 13.28 10.24 18.33
CA GLY A 141 13.54 11.31 19.30
C GLY A 141 14.76 11.08 20.20
N ASP A 142 15.03 12.04 21.07
CA ASP A 142 16.30 12.12 21.84
C ASP A 142 16.41 11.13 23.02
N ARG A 143 15.35 10.36 23.30
CA ARG A 143 15.40 9.32 24.34
C ARG A 143 15.95 8.04 23.73
N ALA A 144 17.11 7.60 24.24
CA ALA A 144 17.66 6.31 23.90
C ALA A 144 16.64 5.19 24.18
N ALA A 145 16.29 4.42 23.15
CA ALA A 145 15.59 3.16 23.36
C ALA A 145 16.50 2.20 24.13
N PRO A 146 15.94 1.32 24.98
CA PRO A 146 16.76 0.31 25.64
C PRO A 146 17.40 -0.60 24.58
N ALA A 147 18.61 -1.10 24.84
CA ALA A 147 19.37 -1.89 23.86
C ALA A 147 18.61 -3.11 23.34
N SER A 148 17.70 -3.70 24.13
CA SER A 148 16.82 -4.79 23.71
C SER A 148 15.84 -4.40 22.60
N ALA A 149 15.48 -3.12 22.47
CA ALA A 149 14.60 -2.60 21.43
C ALA A 149 15.24 -2.71 20.04
N LEU A 150 16.54 -2.46 19.98
CA LEU A 150 17.27 -2.26 18.74
C LEU A 150 17.51 -3.59 18.00
N SER A 151 17.19 -4.70 18.65
CA SER A 151 17.19 -6.05 18.08
C SER A 151 15.79 -6.60 17.82
N ASP A 152 14.73 -5.84 18.13
CA ASP A 152 13.38 -6.29 17.83
C ASP A 152 13.18 -6.25 16.31
N SER A 153 12.65 -7.35 15.76
CA SER A 153 12.25 -7.47 14.35
C SER A 153 10.73 -7.70 14.24
N LEU A 154 10.17 -7.32 13.09
CA LEU A 154 8.76 -7.46 12.78
C LEU A 154 8.59 -8.01 11.36
N SER A 155 8.17 -9.26 11.27
CA SER A 155 7.84 -9.90 9.99
C SER A 155 6.63 -9.24 9.33
N VAL A 156 6.65 -9.10 8.00
CA VAL A 156 5.49 -8.63 7.23
C VAL A 156 5.25 -9.48 6.00
N THR A 157 3.99 -9.58 5.60
CA THR A 157 3.57 -10.04 4.28
C THR A 157 2.30 -9.30 3.90
N LEU A 158 2.40 -8.39 2.95
CA LEU A 158 1.33 -7.44 2.64
C LEU A 158 1.07 -7.43 1.13
N ASP A 159 -0.17 -7.70 0.76
CA ASP A 159 -0.70 -7.47 -0.57
C ASP A 159 -1.27 -6.06 -0.68
N PHE A 160 -0.96 -5.36 -1.76
CA PHE A 160 -1.55 -4.06 -2.08
C PHE A 160 -2.24 -4.10 -3.43
N ASP A 161 -3.37 -3.41 -3.53
CA ASP A 161 -4.11 -3.13 -4.76
C ASP A 161 -4.46 -1.64 -4.77
N ALA A 162 -3.77 -0.87 -5.61
CA ALA A 162 -3.76 0.58 -5.59
C ALA A 162 -4.08 1.19 -6.96
N ARG A 163 -4.75 2.34 -6.94
CA ARG A 163 -4.83 3.30 -8.04
C ARG A 163 -4.22 4.59 -7.55
N LEU A 164 -3.15 5.03 -8.20
CA LEU A 164 -2.34 6.19 -7.78
C LEU A 164 -2.43 7.26 -8.86
N GLU A 165 -2.54 8.52 -8.45
CA GLU A 165 -2.41 9.64 -9.38
C GLU A 165 -0.98 9.69 -9.92
N MET A 166 -0.85 9.93 -11.22
CA MET A 166 0.42 10.12 -11.90
C MET A 166 0.76 11.62 -11.94
N ASP A 167 1.93 11.98 -11.40
CA ASP A 167 2.51 13.34 -11.46
C ASP A 167 3.27 13.62 -12.77
#